data_AF-A0A9E1UK61-F1
#
_entry.id   AF-A0A9E1UK61-F1
#
_cell.length_a   1.000
_cell.length_b   1.000
_cell.length_c   1.000
_cell.angle_alpha   90.00
_cell.angle_beta   90.00
_cell.angle_gamma   90.00
#
_symmetry.space_group_name_H-M   'P 1'
#
loop_
_entity.id
_entity.type
_entity.pdbx_description
1 polymer ?
#
loop_
_entity_poly.entity_id
_entity_poly.type
_entity_poly.pdbx_seq_one_letter_code
_entity_poly.pdbx_strand_id
1 'polypeptide(L)'
;LSASRSCAASMLVKTAVYGRDPNWGRIFMAVGKSQIPLDESKIDCFVNDIQIVHAGKAISYNVQSVVSALAGDEVRLRVDLNVGDETGVAWGCDLTEEYVVFNSAYTT
;
A
#
# COMPACT_ATOMS: atom_id res chain seq x y z
N LEU A 1 0.37 -7.99 12.47
CA LEU A 1 -0.03 -8.68 11.22
C LEU A 1 -1.37 -8.23 10.61
N SER A 2 -2.38 -7.79 11.39
CA SER A 2 -3.69 -7.39 10.84
C SER A 2 -3.59 -6.28 9.78
N ALA A 3 -2.87 -5.19 10.07
CA ALA A 3 -2.68 -4.08 9.13
C ALA A 3 -1.98 -4.48 7.83
N SER A 4 -0.85 -5.19 7.91
CA SER A 4 -0.11 -5.61 6.72
C SER A 4 -0.96 -6.51 5.81
N ARG A 5 -1.72 -7.46 6.37
CA ARG A 5 -2.67 -8.30 5.61
C ARG A 5 -3.81 -7.47 5.01
N SER A 6 -4.33 -6.49 5.75
CA SER A 6 -5.39 -5.60 5.25
C SER A 6 -4.92 -4.77 4.05
N CYS A 7 -3.69 -4.25 4.07
CA CYS A 7 -3.08 -3.56 2.93
C CYS A 7 -2.91 -4.51 1.73
N ALA A 8 -2.31 -5.68 1.93
CA ALA A 8 -2.07 -6.65 0.85
C ALA A 8 -3.36 -7.18 0.21
N ALA A 9 -4.45 -7.30 0.97
CA ALA A 9 -5.75 -7.78 0.50
C ALA A 9 -6.64 -6.67 -0.10
N SER A 10 -6.27 -5.39 0.05
CA SER A 10 -7.12 -4.27 -0.40
C SER A 10 -7.11 -4.15 -1.93
N MET A 11 -8.27 -4.38 -2.56
CA MET A 11 -8.43 -4.20 -4.01
C MET A 11 -8.03 -2.80 -4.49
N LEU A 12 -8.27 -1.77 -3.67
CA LEU A 12 -7.88 -0.39 -4.00
C LEU A 12 -6.36 -0.21 -3.96
N VAL A 13 -5.68 -0.81 -2.99
CA VAL A 13 -4.21 -0.79 -2.94
C VAL A 13 -3.63 -1.58 -4.13
N LYS A 14 -4.15 -2.78 -4.38
CA LYS A 14 -3.71 -3.65 -5.49
C LYS A 14 -3.86 -2.97 -6.86
N THR A 15 -4.96 -2.25 -7.09
CA THR A 15 -5.16 -1.48 -8.34
C THR A 15 -4.31 -0.21 -8.40
N ALA A 16 -4.00 0.42 -7.26
CA ALA A 16 -3.08 1.57 -7.22
C ALA A 16 -1.65 1.15 -7.58
N VAL A 17 -1.20 -0.01 -7.08
CA VAL A 17 0.09 -0.61 -7.47
C VAL A 17 0.12 -0.91 -8.97
N TYR A 18 -0.92 -1.57 -9.51
CA TYR A 18 -1.02 -1.83 -10.95
C TYR A 18 -0.95 -0.55 -11.79
N GLY A 19 -1.72 0.48 -11.40
CA GLY A 19 -1.76 1.77 -12.07
C GLY A 19 -0.54 2.66 -11.82
N ARG A 20 0.44 2.20 -11.02
CA ARG A 20 1.61 2.97 -10.58
C ARG A 20 1.24 4.33 -9.97
N ASP A 21 0.12 4.36 -9.26
CA ASP A 21 -0.41 5.53 -8.57
C ASP A 21 0.03 5.49 -7.09
N PRO A 22 0.86 6.44 -6.61
CA PRO A 22 1.31 6.51 -5.22
C PRO A 22 0.22 6.99 -4.25
N ASN A 23 -0.92 6.30 -4.26
CA ASN A 23 -2.12 6.66 -3.56
C ASN A 23 -2.08 6.22 -2.08
N TRP A 24 -1.35 6.96 -1.27
CA TRP A 24 -1.23 6.70 0.17
C TRP A 24 -2.58 6.74 0.90
N GLY A 25 -3.57 7.48 0.39
CA GLY A 25 -4.93 7.49 0.96
C GLY A 25 -5.59 6.11 0.95
N ARG A 26 -5.38 5.32 -0.12
CA ARG A 26 -5.86 3.93 -0.20
C ARG A 26 -5.11 3.01 0.77
N ILE A 27 -3.83 3.28 1.01
CA ILE A 27 -3.02 2.54 2.00
C ILE A 27 -3.55 2.82 3.41
N PHE A 28 -3.76 4.10 3.76
CA PHE A 28 -4.29 4.52 5.06
C PHE A 28 -5.68 3.96 5.32
N MET A 29 -6.57 3.99 4.32
CA MET A 29 -7.88 3.35 4.41
C MET A 29 -7.76 1.85 4.74
N ALA A 30 -6.85 1.14 4.09
CA ALA A 30 -6.63 -0.28 4.36
C ALA A 30 -6.05 -0.54 5.76
N VAL A 31 -5.11 0.27 6.22
CA VAL A 31 -4.58 0.19 7.59
C VAL A 31 -5.68 0.46 8.62
N GLY A 32 -6.48 1.53 8.43
CA GLY A 32 -7.58 1.88 9.31
C GLY A 32 -8.65 0.78 9.43
N LYS A 33 -8.91 0.05 8.33
CA LYS A 33 -9.83 -1.10 8.33
C LYS A 33 -9.36 -2.26 9.22
N SER A 34 -8.08 -2.33 9.55
CA SER A 34 -7.51 -3.46 10.30
C SER A 34 -7.83 -3.49 11.80
N GLN A 35 -8.54 -2.47 12.31
CA GLN A 35 -9.00 -2.34 13.70
C GLN A 35 -7.88 -2.41 14.76
N ILE A 36 -6.65 -2.11 14.38
CA ILE A 36 -5.54 -1.99 15.31
C ILE A 36 -5.53 -0.61 15.98
N PRO A 37 -4.90 -0.46 17.16
CA PRO A 37 -4.60 0.86 17.70
C PRO A 37 -3.80 1.69 16.67
N LEU A 38 -4.31 2.87 16.35
CA LEU A 38 -3.67 3.78 15.40
C LEU A 38 -3.86 5.23 15.84
N ASP A 39 -2.90 6.06 15.51
CA ASP A 39 -2.95 7.51 15.65
C ASP A 39 -2.54 8.09 14.30
N GLU A 40 -3.51 8.60 13.54
CA GLU A 40 -3.30 9.06 12.16
C GLU A 40 -2.19 10.10 12.07
N SER A 41 -2.06 10.95 13.09
CA SER A 41 -1.05 12.02 13.16
C SER A 41 0.38 11.51 13.31
N LYS A 42 0.57 10.21 13.55
CA LYS A 42 1.87 9.58 13.73
C LYS A 42 2.25 8.67 12.58
N ILE A 43 1.36 8.41 11.62
CA ILE A 43 1.63 7.44 10.57
C ILE A 43 2.63 8.00 9.56
N ASP A 44 3.68 7.24 9.28
CA ASP A 44 4.58 7.46 8.16
C ASP A 44 4.35 6.39 7.08
N CYS A 45 4.51 6.77 5.81
CA CYS A 45 4.33 5.84 4.69
C CYS A 45 5.44 6.01 3.66
N PHE A 46 5.92 4.88 3.17
CA PHE A 46 6.99 4.78 2.20
C PHE A 46 6.56 3.86 1.07
N VAL A 47 6.91 4.26 -0.16
CA VAL A 47 6.84 3.42 -1.35
C VAL A 47 8.28 3.13 -1.74
N ASN A 48 8.66 1.86 -1.68
CA ASN A 48 10.04 1.41 -1.61
C ASN A 48 10.79 2.20 -0.52
N ASP A 49 11.85 2.92 -0.90
CA ASP A 49 12.66 3.72 0.01
C ASP A 49 12.28 5.21 0.01
N ILE A 50 11.21 5.59 -0.68
CA ILE A 50 10.76 6.98 -0.80
C ILE A 50 9.63 7.24 0.20
N GLN A 51 9.87 8.14 1.16
CA GLN A 51 8.82 8.60 2.07
C GLN A 51 7.85 9.52 1.31
N ILE A 52 6.56 9.26 1.46
CA ILE A 52 5.49 10.05 0.83
C ILE A 52 4.51 10.65 1.84
N VAL A 53 4.48 10.10 3.07
CA VAL A 53 3.72 10.64 4.20
C VAL A 53 4.62 10.70 5.42
N HIS A 54 4.56 11.82 6.13
CA HIS A 54 5.17 11.99 7.43
C HIS A 54 4.17 12.58 8.43
N ALA A 55 4.08 12.00 9.63
CA ALA A 55 3.19 12.46 10.70
C ALA A 55 1.74 12.67 10.21
N GLY A 56 1.23 11.68 9.46
CA GLY A 56 -0.13 11.69 8.90
C GLY A 56 -0.36 12.67 7.76
N LYS A 57 0.67 13.37 7.27
CA LYS A 57 0.55 14.39 6.22
C LYS A 57 1.41 14.04 5.02
N ALA A 58 0.85 14.25 3.83
CA ALA A 58 1.64 14.16 2.60
C ALA A 58 2.81 15.15 2.67
N ILE A 59 4.01 14.67 2.31
CA ILE A 59 5.20 15.50 2.18
C ILE A 59 5.49 15.79 0.72
N SER A 60 6.36 16.77 0.46
CA SER A 60 6.85 16.99 -0.90
C SER A 60 7.82 15.87 -1.29
N TYR A 61 7.56 15.23 -2.42
CA TYR A 61 8.43 14.20 -3.00
C TYR A 61 8.42 14.33 -4.53
N ASN A 62 9.42 13.75 -5.18
CA ASN A 62 9.44 13.67 -6.64
C ASN A 62 8.48 12.56 -7.10
N VAL A 63 7.33 12.96 -7.64
CA VAL A 63 6.29 12.03 -8.11
C VAL A 63 6.83 11.06 -9.17
N GLN A 64 7.66 11.54 -10.10
CA GLN A 64 8.23 10.69 -11.16
C GLN A 64 9.15 9.61 -10.58
N SER A 65 9.89 9.92 -9.52
CA SER A 65 10.70 8.93 -8.82
C SER A 65 9.85 7.85 -8.18
N VAL A 66 8.70 8.20 -7.58
CA VAL A 66 7.79 7.21 -6.98
C VAL A 66 7.09 6.37 -8.04
N VAL A 67 6.61 6.98 -9.13
CA VAL A 67 6.02 6.26 -10.26
C VAL A 67 7.02 5.28 -10.88
N SER A 68 8.28 5.70 -11.01
CA SER A 68 9.37 4.82 -11.48
C SER A 68 9.66 3.69 -10.50
N ALA A 69 9.63 3.98 -9.19
CA ALA A 69 9.79 2.96 -8.15
C ALA A 69 8.66 1.92 -8.15
N LEU A 70 7.43 2.33 -8.50
CA LEU A 70 6.27 1.45 -8.67
C LEU A 70 6.32 0.59 -9.94
N ALA A 71 7.24 0.87 -10.87
CA ALA A 71 7.38 0.12 -12.11
C ALA A 71 8.26 -1.14 -11.98
N GLY A 72 8.89 -1.35 -10.82
CA GLY A 72 9.70 -2.55 -10.58
C GLY A 72 8.86 -3.80 -10.36
N ASP A 73 9.49 -4.97 -10.51
CA ASP A 73 8.84 -6.28 -10.32
C ASP A 73 8.34 -6.50 -8.88
N GLU A 74 9.00 -5.86 -7.91
CA GLU A 74 8.60 -5.84 -6.51
C GLU A 74 8.35 -4.41 -6.02
N VAL A 75 7.21 -4.21 -5.37
CA VAL A 75 6.84 -2.96 -4.70
C VAL A 75 6.76 -3.20 -3.19
N ARG A 76 7.58 -2.48 -2.44
CA ARG A 76 7.55 -2.49 -0.98
C ARG A 76 6.74 -1.30 -0.46
N LEU A 77 5.59 -1.57 0.13
CA LEU A 77 4.83 -0.58 0.89
C LEU A 77 5.19 -0.72 2.37
N ARG A 78 5.81 0.31 2.95
CA ARG A 78 6.13 0.35 4.38
C ARG A 78 5.31 1.42 5.07
N VAL A 79 4.63 1.03 6.14
CA VAL A 79 3.81 1.91 6.96
C VAL A 79 4.31 1.80 8.39
N ASP A 80 4.84 2.89 8.92
CA ASP A 80 5.25 2.97 10.31
C ASP A 80 4.11 3.60 11.10
N LEU A 81 3.55 2.86 12.05
CA LEU A 81 2.40 3.31 12.84
C LEU A 81 2.81 4.15 14.04
N ASN A 82 4.07 4.05 14.48
CA ASN A 82 4.64 4.84 15.57
C ASN A 82 3.81 4.79 16.88
N VAL A 83 3.26 3.61 17.19
CA VAL A 83 2.46 3.34 18.42
C VAL A 83 3.03 2.18 19.25
N GLY A 84 4.20 1.64 18.88
CA GLY A 84 4.88 0.54 19.55
C GLY A 84 6.00 -0.03 18.67
N ASP A 85 6.64 -1.11 19.12
CA ASP A 85 7.83 -1.70 18.47
C ASP A 85 7.52 -2.95 17.63
N GLU A 86 6.25 -3.33 17.54
CA GLU A 86 5.81 -4.53 16.83
C GLU A 86 5.83 -4.34 15.31
N THR A 87 6.26 -5.37 14.59
CA THR A 87 6.33 -5.36 13.11
C THR A 87 5.56 -6.54 12.52
N GLY A 88 4.97 -6.35 11.34
CA GLY A 88 4.33 -7.43 10.59
C GLY A 88 4.46 -7.24 9.09
N VAL A 89 4.73 -8.33 8.37
CA VAL A 89 4.88 -8.35 6.92
C VAL A 89 3.79 -9.22 6.30
N ALA A 90 3.27 -8.80 5.16
CA ALA A 90 2.35 -9.59 4.34
C ALA A 90 2.73 -9.42 2.87
N TRP A 91 2.44 -10.43 2.06
CA TRP A 91 2.74 -10.47 0.64
C TRP A 91 1.44 -10.50 -0.15
N GLY A 92 1.50 -9.97 -1.37
CA GLY A 92 0.42 -9.98 -2.32
C GLY A 92 0.95 -9.67 -3.71
N CYS A 93 0.02 -9.42 -4.62
CA CYS A 93 0.29 -8.93 -5.97
C CYS A 93 -0.58 -7.71 -6.23
N ASP A 94 -0.45 -7.11 -7.40
CA ASP A 94 -1.38 -6.13 -7.92
C ASP A 94 -2.72 -6.77 -8.35
N LEU A 95 -3.65 -5.95 -8.87
CA LEU A 95 -4.93 -6.41 -9.43
C LEU A 95 -5.07 -5.81 -10.83
N THR A 96 -4.91 -6.67 -11.84
CA THR A 96 -4.93 -6.31 -13.25
C THR A 96 -6.29 -6.59 -13.89
N GLU A 97 -6.55 -6.05 -15.08
CA GLU A 97 -7.72 -6.45 -15.86
C GLU A 97 -7.63 -7.92 -16.30
N GLU A 98 -6.42 -8.41 -16.59
CA GLU A 98 -6.19 -9.80 -17.00
C GLU A 98 -6.63 -10.79 -15.92
N TYR A 99 -6.44 -10.47 -14.64
CA TYR A 99 -6.96 -11.28 -13.53
C TYR A 99 -8.49 -11.45 -13.64
N VAL A 100 -9.21 -10.37 -13.97
CA VAL A 100 -10.68 -10.40 -14.12
C VAL A 100 -11.06 -11.21 -15.35
N VAL A 101 -10.40 -11.00 -16.49
CA VAL A 101 -10.67 -11.75 -17.73
C VAL A 101 -10.45 -13.24 -17.52
N PHE A 102 -9.30 -13.62 -16.95
CA PHE A 102 -8.94 -15.02 -16.71
C PHE A 102 -9.95 -15.74 -15.82
N ASN A 103 -10.38 -15.12 -14.71
CA ASN A 103 -11.30 -15.72 -13.75
C ASN A 103 -12.79 -15.59 -14.13
N SER A 104 -13.13 -14.87 -15.21
CA SER A 104 -14.52 -14.72 -15.68
C SER A 104 -14.81 -15.44 -16.99
N ALA A 105 -13.82 -15.53 -17.89
CA ALA A 105 -13.97 -16.18 -19.19
C ALA A 105 -13.77 -17.70 -19.14
N TYR A 106 -13.05 -18.20 -18.12
CA TYR A 106 -12.75 -19.62 -17.96
C TYR A 106 -13.32 -20.15 -16.64
N THR A 107 -13.77 -21.41 -16.64
CA THR A 107 -14.02 -22.14 -15.39
C THR A 107 -12.67 -22.63 -14.88
N THR A 108 -12.32 -22.19 -13.67
CA THR A 108 -11.08 -22.55 -12.96
C THR A 108 -11.42 -23.17 -11.62
#